data_AF-A0A534RHD4-F1
#
_entry.id   AF-A0A534RHD4-F1
#
_cell.length_a   1.000
_cell.length_b   1.000
_cell.length_c   1.000
_cell.angle_alpha   90.00
_cell.angle_beta   90.00
_cell.angle_gamma   90.00
#
_symmetry.space_group_name_H-M   'P 1'
#
loop_
_entity.id
_entity.type
_entity.pdbx_description
1 polymer ?
#
loop_
_entity_poly.entity_id
_entity_poly.type
_entity_poly.pdbx_seq_one_letter_code
_entity_poly.pdbx_strand_id
1 'polypeptide(L)'
;GNIAVSRTGRVFFSFHPGGDPPIAVAELVGGKPVPYPDQASQGRYQSVLALRIDGQGRLWALDYAHYGWGQPRLLAFDLDSGALVHEYDFPSEVAGLLSM
;
A
#
# COMPACT_ATOMS: atom_id res chain seq x y z
N GLY A 1 10.85 2.52 -4.29
CA GLY A 1 10.09 2.37 -3.04
C GLY A 1 9.53 3.71 -2.63
N ASN A 2 8.47 3.72 -1.83
CA ASN A 2 7.82 4.94 -1.36
C ASN A 2 7.93 5.07 0.16
N ILE A 3 7.69 6.26 0.67
CA ILE A 3 7.63 6.56 2.09
C ILE A 3 6.49 7.54 2.37
N ALA A 4 5.79 7.34 3.48
CA ALA A 4 4.80 8.25 4.02
C ALA A 4 5.03 8.38 5.53
N VAL A 5 4.91 9.59 6.06
CA VAL A 5 5.10 9.87 7.50
C VAL A 5 3.81 10.45 8.04
N SER A 6 3.27 9.87 9.11
CA SER A 6 2.05 10.35 9.75
C SER A 6 2.30 11.65 10.50
N ARG A 7 1.21 12.34 10.87
CA ARG A 7 1.28 13.53 11.76
C ARG A 7 1.88 13.21 13.13
N THR A 8 1.80 11.96 13.57
CA THR A 8 2.36 11.46 14.84
C THR A 8 3.79 10.94 14.69
N GLY A 9 4.38 11.03 13.50
CA GLY A 9 5.76 10.60 13.23
C GLY A 9 5.94 9.11 12.92
N ARG A 10 4.85 8.34 12.77
CA ARG A 10 4.91 6.95 12.30
C ARG A 10 5.38 6.93 10.85
N VAL A 11 6.33 6.06 10.51
CA VAL A 11 6.93 5.98 9.18
C VAL A 11 6.48 4.71 8.49
N PHE A 12 5.89 4.85 7.31
CA PHE A 12 5.43 3.75 6.47
C PHE A 12 6.16 3.77 5.15
N PHE A 13 6.48 2.61 4.60
CA PHE A 13 7.21 2.52 3.35
C PHE A 13 6.90 1.22 2.59
N SER A 14 7.17 1.27 1.29
CA SER A 14 7.13 0.10 0.42
C SER A 14 8.49 -0.12 -0.24
N PHE A 15 8.83 -1.38 -0.44
CA PHE A 15 10.00 -1.75 -1.23
C PHE A 15 9.68 -1.62 -2.73
N HIS A 16 10.70 -1.63 -3.58
CA HIS A 16 10.46 -1.62 -5.02
C HIS A 16 9.80 -2.96 -5.42
N PRO A 17 8.65 -2.95 -6.12
CA PRO A 17 7.89 -4.17 -6.40
C PRO A 17 8.65 -5.16 -7.29
N GLY A 18 9.53 -4.69 -8.18
CA GLY A 18 10.39 -5.57 -9.00
C GLY A 18 11.46 -6.37 -8.23
N GLY A 19 11.52 -6.26 -6.90
CA GLY A 19 12.43 -7.05 -6.06
C GLY A 19 11.75 -8.16 -5.27
N ASP A 20 10.46 -8.43 -5.53
CA ASP A 20 9.64 -9.44 -4.82
C ASP A 20 9.80 -9.39 -3.29
N PRO A 21 9.54 -8.22 -2.67
CA PRO A 21 9.76 -8.06 -1.24
C PRO A 21 8.79 -8.94 -0.42
N PRO A 22 9.25 -9.55 0.69
CA PRO A 22 8.38 -10.38 1.54
C PRO A 22 7.32 -9.56 2.29
N ILE A 23 7.48 -8.23 2.35
CA ILE A 23 6.56 -7.28 2.95
C ILE A 23 6.28 -6.20 1.91
N ALA A 24 5.02 -6.02 1.52
CA ALA A 24 4.65 -5.03 0.53
C ALA A 24 4.61 -3.61 1.13
N VAL A 25 3.99 -3.48 2.30
CA VAL A 25 3.91 -2.22 3.07
C VAL A 25 4.36 -2.49 4.50
N ALA A 26 5.37 -1.74 4.94
CA ALA A 26 5.93 -1.82 6.27
C ALA A 26 5.73 -0.52 7.05
N GLU A 27 5.55 -0.64 8.36
CA GLU A 27 5.78 0.43 9.32
C GLU A 27 7.17 0.25 9.96
N LEU A 28 7.89 1.35 10.19
CA LEU A 28 9.14 1.33 10.94
C LEU A 28 8.86 1.42 12.45
N VAL A 29 8.81 0.27 13.12
CA VAL A 29 8.55 0.20 14.57
C VAL A 29 9.84 -0.18 15.29
N GLY A 30 10.32 0.69 16.19
CA GLY A 30 11.57 0.43 16.93
C GLY A 30 12.79 0.22 16.02
N GLY A 31 12.82 0.89 14.87
CA GLY A 31 13.89 0.76 13.87
C GLY A 31 13.82 -0.52 13.02
N LYS A 32 12.74 -1.30 13.11
CA LYS A 32 12.54 -2.53 12.34
C LYS A 32 11.33 -2.43 11.41
N PRO A 33 11.42 -2.90 10.16
CA PRO A 33 10.26 -3.05 9.29
C PRO A 33 9.28 -4.07 9.88
N VAL A 34 8.03 -3.67 10.09
CA VAL A 34 6.93 -4.53 10.52
C VAL A 34 5.81 -4.46 9.48
N PRO A 35 5.22 -5.60 9.04
CA PRO A 35 4.10 -5.57 8.09
C PRO A 35 2.96 -4.70 8.59
N TYR A 36 2.44 -3.82 7.71
CA TYR A 36 1.33 -2.94 8.04
C TYR A 36 0.08 -3.22 7.16
N PRO A 37 -1.14 -3.19 7.74
CA PRO A 37 -1.44 -3.11 9.18
C PRO A 37 -1.07 -4.39 9.95
N ASP A 38 -0.98 -5.51 9.24
CA ASP A 38 -0.62 -6.81 9.76
C ASP A 38 -0.10 -7.72 8.63
N GLN A 39 0.32 -8.93 8.99
CA GLN A 39 0.80 -9.94 8.04
C GLN A 39 -0.33 -10.45 7.12
N ALA A 40 -1.56 -10.56 7.62
CA ALA A 40 -2.69 -11.09 6.85
C ALA A 40 -3.08 -10.16 5.69
N SER A 41 -2.90 -8.86 5.89
CA SER A 41 -3.20 -7.82 4.91
C SER A 41 -2.16 -7.74 3.78
N GLN A 42 -0.97 -8.33 3.94
CA GLN A 42 0.06 -8.28 2.90
C GLN A 42 -0.41 -8.93 1.58
N GLY A 43 -1.26 -9.97 1.66
CA GLY A 43 -1.82 -10.62 0.48
C GLY A 43 -2.81 -9.78 -0.33
N ARG A 44 -3.17 -8.58 0.15
CA ARG A 44 -4.00 -7.61 -0.60
C ARG A 44 -3.20 -6.81 -1.63
N TYR A 45 -1.88 -6.79 -1.47
CA TYR A 45 -0.97 -6.06 -2.34
C TYR A 45 -0.33 -7.00 -3.37
N GLN A 46 -0.06 -6.46 -4.54
CA GLN A 46 0.58 -7.12 -5.66
C GLN A 46 1.80 -6.31 -6.10
N SER A 47 1.64 -5.02 -6.35
CA SER A 47 2.74 -4.12 -6.72
C SER A 47 2.44 -2.70 -6.25
N VAL A 48 2.85 -2.36 -5.02
CA VAL A 48 2.60 -1.01 -4.46
C VAL A 48 3.47 0.04 -5.15
N LEU A 49 2.84 0.93 -5.92
CA LEU A 49 3.50 2.03 -6.64
C LEU A 49 3.66 3.29 -5.80
N ALA A 50 2.73 3.56 -4.88
CA ALA A 50 2.75 4.78 -4.08
C ALA A 50 2.09 4.61 -2.71
N LEU A 51 2.56 5.40 -1.74
CA LEU A 51 1.97 5.54 -0.40
C LEU A 51 1.72 7.02 -0.09
N ARG A 52 0.56 7.36 0.48
CA ARG A 52 0.23 8.71 0.96
C ARG A 52 -0.57 8.62 2.26
N ILE A 53 -0.44 9.62 3.12
CA ILE A 53 -1.32 9.77 4.29
C ILE A 53 -2.15 11.02 4.10
N ASP A 54 -3.46 10.90 4.25
CA ASP A 54 -4.37 12.02 4.09
C ASP A 54 -4.63 12.78 5.40
N GLY A 55 -5.46 13.83 5.32
CA GLY A 55 -5.79 14.66 6.47
C GLY A 55 -6.66 14.00 7.54
N GLN A 56 -7.24 12.83 7.24
CA GLN A 56 -8.07 12.03 8.15
C GLN A 56 -7.26 10.93 8.85
N GLY A 57 -5.95 10.82 8.58
CA GLY A 57 -5.13 9.79 9.20
C GLY A 57 -5.32 8.43 8.55
N ARG A 58 -5.52 8.37 7.23
CA ARG A 58 -5.59 7.11 6.47
C ARG A 58 -4.34 6.94 5.62
N LEU A 59 -3.71 5.76 5.67
CA LEU A 59 -2.65 5.37 4.76
C LEU A 59 -3.25 4.83 3.46
N TRP A 60 -3.08 5.58 2.39
CA TRP A 60 -3.45 5.20 1.02
C TRP A 60 -2.30 4.50 0.32
N ALA A 61 -2.62 3.37 -0.31
CA ALA A 61 -1.72 2.64 -1.19
C ALA A 61 -2.32 2.57 -2.60
N LEU A 62 -1.52 2.95 -3.60
CA LEU A 62 -1.81 2.70 -5.00
C LEU A 62 -1.08 1.43 -5.44
N ASP A 63 -1.84 0.45 -5.89
CA ASP A 63 -1.33 -0.83 -6.39
C ASP A 63 -1.66 -0.96 -7.89
N TYR A 64 -0.63 -1.11 -8.72
CA TYR A 64 -0.79 -1.24 -10.17
C TYR A 64 -0.79 -2.71 -10.64
N ALA A 65 -0.84 -3.66 -9.70
CA ALA A 65 -1.15 -5.07 -9.94
C ALA A 65 -0.29 -5.73 -11.02
N HIS A 66 1.03 -5.61 -10.89
CA HIS A 66 1.99 -6.14 -11.86
C HIS A 66 1.69 -5.69 -13.30
N TYR A 67 1.44 -4.40 -13.52
CA TYR A 67 1.03 -3.86 -14.83
C TYR A 67 -0.32 -4.40 -15.30
N GLY A 68 -1.31 -4.44 -14.39
CA GLY A 68 -2.67 -4.89 -14.71
C GLY A 68 -2.81 -6.39 -15.00
N TRP A 69 -1.83 -7.23 -14.63
CA TRP A 69 -1.97 -8.69 -14.68
C TRP A 69 -2.85 -9.22 -13.54
N GLY A 70 -2.94 -8.47 -12.44
CA GLY A 70 -3.95 -8.68 -11.39
C GLY A 70 -5.04 -7.61 -11.43
N GLN A 71 -5.46 -7.13 -10.26
CA GLN A 71 -6.51 -6.10 -10.14
C GLN A 71 -5.91 -4.80 -9.59
N PRO A 72 -5.64 -3.79 -10.44
CA PRO A 72 -5.17 -2.49 -9.97
C PRO A 72 -6.19 -1.87 -9.01
N ARG A 73 -5.70 -1.27 -7.93
CA ARG A 73 -6.56 -0.78 -6.85
C ARG A 73 -5.98 0.37 -6.05
N LEU A 74 -6.87 1.14 -5.44
CA LEU A 74 -6.58 2.00 -4.30
C LEU A 74 -7.07 1.32 -3.02
N LEU A 75 -6.20 1.26 -2.02
CA LEU A 75 -6.52 0.79 -0.68
C LEU A 75 -6.28 1.93 0.31
N ALA A 76 -7.14 2.10 1.31
CA ALA A 76 -6.90 3.01 2.42
C ALA A 76 -7.13 2.32 3.75
N PHE A 77 -6.14 2.41 4.64
CA PHE A 77 -6.21 1.88 5.99
C PHE A 77 -6.26 3.02 7.00
N ASP A 78 -7.22 2.98 7.91
CA ASP A 78 -7.28 3.88 9.06
C ASP A 78 -6.06 3.63 9.96
N LEU A 79 -5.30 4.68 10.29
CA LEU A 79 -4.05 4.52 11.03
C LEU A 79 -4.26 4.11 12.50
N ASP A 80 -5.39 4.49 13.10
CA ASP A 80 -5.64 4.24 14.52
C ASP A 80 -6.07 2.80 14.77
N SER A 81 -6.94 2.26 13.91
CA SER A 81 -7.48 0.91 14.01
C SER A 81 -6.73 -0.12 13.15
N GLY A 82 -5.98 0.31 12.13
CA GLY A 82 -5.45 -0.57 11.10
C GLY A 82 -6.51 -1.13 10.16
N ALA A 83 -7.78 -0.70 10.27
CA ALA A 83 -8.86 -1.23 9.46
C ALA A 83 -8.80 -0.72 8.02
N LEU A 84 -9.12 -1.60 7.07
CA LEU A 84 -9.36 -1.19 5.69
C LEU A 84 -10.67 -0.39 5.63
N VAL A 85 -10.58 0.87 5.23
CA VAL A 85 -11.72 1.79 5.17
C VAL A 85 -12.10 2.18 3.74
N HIS A 86 -11.19 2.00 2.78
CA HIS A 86 -11.49 2.10 1.35
C HIS A 86 -10.80 1.01 0.55
N GLU A 87 -11.54 0.47 -0.41
CA GLU A 87 -11.02 -0.36 -1.50
C GLU A 87 -11.73 0.12 -2.77
N TYR A 88 -10.95 0.48 -3.79
CA TYR A 88 -11.46 0.85 -5.09
C TYR A 88 -10.66 0.11 -6.15
N ASP A 89 -11.34 -0.80 -6.85
CA ASP A 89 -10.79 -1.52 -7.99
C ASP A 89 -10.94 -0.67 -9.24
N PHE A 90 -9.82 -0.42 -9.92
CA PHE A 90 -9.87 0.29 -11.19
C PHE A 90 -10.48 -0.62 -12.26
N PRO A 91 -11.41 -0.11 -13.06
CA PRO A 91 -11.94 -0.88 -14.17
C PRO A 91 -10.89 -0.97 -15.29
N SER A 92 -10.95 -2.03 -16.10
CA SER A 92 -9.89 -2.34 -17.07
C SER A 92 -9.77 -1.31 -18.20
N GLU A 93 -10.82 -0.55 -18.49
CA GLU A 93 -10.76 0.60 -19.39
C GLU A 93 -9.91 1.76 -18.87
N VAL A 94 -9.65 1.82 -17.55
CA VAL A 94 -8.78 2.82 -16.91
C VAL A 94 -7.38 2.25 -16.67
N ALA A 95 -7.28 1.04 -16.12
CA ALA A 95 -6.02 0.39 -15.78
C ALA A 95 -6.02 -1.07 -16.26
N GLY A 96 -5.88 -1.25 -17.57
CA GLY A 96 -5.87 -2.57 -18.21
C GLY A 96 -4.50 -3.23 -18.25
N LEU A 97 -4.41 -4.35 -18.96
CA LEU A 97 -3.17 -5.09 -19.13
C LEU A 97 -2.06 -4.19 -19.73
N LEU A 98 -0.88 -4.24 -19.11
CA LEU A 98 0.30 -3.40 -19.39
C LEU A 98 0.15 -1.91 -19.04
N SER A 99 -0.88 -1.51 -18.28
CA SER A 99 -0.97 -0.13 -17.76
C SER A 99 0.12 0.14 -16.72
N MET A 100 0.69 1.35 -16.74
CA MET A 100 1.65 1.85 -15.75
C MET A 100 1.09 3.05 -14.99
#